data_AF-A0A4P9YS72-F1
#
_entry.id   AF-A0A4P9YS72-F1
#
_cell.length_a   1.000
_cell.length_b   1.000
_cell.length_c   1.000
_cell.angle_alpha   90.00
_cell.angle_beta   90.00
_cell.angle_gamma   90.00
#
_symmetry.space_group_name_H-M   'P 1'
#
loop_
_entity.id
_entity.type
_entity.pdbx_description
1 polymer ?
#
loop_
_entity_poly.entity_id
_entity_poly.type
_entity_poly.pdbx_seq_one_letter_code
_entity_poly.pdbx_strand_id
1 'polypeptide(L)'
;MLTSHTCQAIRDGVIDATIDHEHGYVQSKENADIYATTEPQHAFDQRITFCLTLHDASVKAMRYPSSDKLGKTDEEGGKDEEEGDVHNNLAALMEDLEEGDEDDMLDDY
;
A
#
# COMPACT_ATOMS: atom_id res chain seq x y z
N MET A 1 9.60 -18.69 38.25
CA MET A 1 9.34 -17.50 37.40
C MET A 1 9.54 -17.78 35.92
N LEU A 2 10.61 -18.46 35.49
CA LEU A 2 10.89 -18.74 34.07
C LEU A 2 9.82 -19.57 33.33
N THR A 3 9.11 -20.48 34.01
CA THR A 3 8.05 -21.30 33.40
C THR A 3 6.78 -20.53 33.05
N SER A 4 6.56 -19.34 33.61
CA SER A 4 5.35 -18.55 33.36
C SER A 4 5.37 -17.87 31.99
N HIS A 5 6.52 -17.31 31.59
CA HIS A 5 6.67 -16.68 30.28
C HIS A 5 6.66 -17.70 29.14
N THR A 6 7.25 -18.89 29.36
CA THR A 6 7.19 -19.97 28.36
C THR A 6 5.78 -20.53 28.21
N CYS A 7 5.01 -20.67 29.30
CA CYS A 7 3.58 -20.99 29.22
C CYS A 7 2.80 -19.96 28.39
N GLN A 8 3.08 -18.67 28.59
CA GLN A 8 2.42 -17.59 27.84
C GLN A 8 2.76 -17.65 26.35
N ALA A 9 4.04 -17.79 26.01
CA ALA A 9 4.49 -17.87 24.61
C ALA A 9 3.94 -19.11 23.87
N ILE A 10 3.74 -20.22 24.58
CA ILE A 10 3.09 -21.42 24.02
C ILE A 10 1.58 -21.20 23.83
N ARG A 11 0.90 -20.56 24.79
CA ARG A 11 -0.53 -20.21 24.66
C ARG A 11 -0.80 -19.24 23.52
N ASP A 12 0.11 -18.29 23.31
CA ASP A 12 0.00 -17.30 22.24
C ASP A 12 0.33 -17.90 20.86
N GLY A 13 0.69 -19.19 20.79
CA GLY A 13 0.99 -19.89 19.54
C GLY A 13 2.30 -19.47 18.88
N VAL A 14 3.11 -18.63 19.56
CA VAL A 14 4.43 -18.19 19.09
C VAL A 14 5.44 -19.33 19.14
N ILE A 15 5.30 -20.23 20.12
CA ILE A 15 6.12 -21.43 20.27
C ILE A 15 5.20 -22.65 20.24
N ASP A 16 5.34 -23.51 19.22
CA ASP A 16 4.62 -24.79 19.18
C ASP A 16 5.38 -25.85 19.99
N ALA A 17 5.10 -25.89 21.30
CA ALA A 17 5.72 -26.80 22.25
C ALA A 17 4.74 -27.19 23.36
N THR A 18 4.99 -28.32 24.02
CA THR A 18 4.23 -28.78 25.19
C THR A 18 5.10 -28.78 26.44
N ILE A 19 4.55 -28.34 27.56
CA ILE A 19 5.24 -28.33 28.86
C ILE A 19 4.86 -29.59 29.63
N ASP A 20 5.84 -30.40 30.01
CA ASP A 20 5.67 -31.51 30.93
C ASP A 20 6.06 -31.06 32.35
N HIS A 21 5.04 -30.90 33.20
CA HIS A 21 5.22 -30.47 34.58
C HIS A 21 5.67 -31.60 35.51
N GLU A 22 5.52 -32.86 35.11
CA GLU A 22 5.91 -34.04 35.90
C GLU A 22 7.41 -34.32 35.74
N HIS A 23 7.92 -34.22 34.52
CA HIS A 23 9.34 -34.43 34.21
C HIS A 23 10.16 -33.13 34.14
N GLY A 24 9.52 -31.96 34.19
CA GLY A 24 10.17 -30.66 34.33
C GLY A 24 10.85 -30.13 33.06
N TYR A 25 10.43 -30.57 31.87
CA TYR A 25 10.97 -30.12 30.59
C TYR A 25 9.90 -29.55 29.64
N VAL A 26 10.38 -28.84 28.61
CA VAL A 26 9.55 -28.34 27.51
C VAL A 26 9.95 -29.08 26.24
N GLN A 27 8.98 -29.66 25.53
CA GLN A 27 9.20 -30.43 24.31
C GLN A 27 8.61 -29.68 23.11
N SER A 28 9.44 -29.38 22.11
CA SER A 28 8.99 -28.79 20.84
C SER A 28 8.23 -29.81 20.00
N LYS A 29 7.15 -29.40 19.33
CA LYS A 29 6.54 -30.21 18.28
C LYS A 29 7.43 -30.24 17.03
N GLU A 30 7.31 -31.31 16.25
CA GLU A 30 7.99 -31.43 14.97
C GLU A 30 7.50 -30.33 14.02
N ASN A 31 8.43 -29.77 13.23
CA ASN A 31 8.11 -28.71 12.28
C ASN A 31 7.18 -29.27 11.19
N ALA A 32 5.91 -28.88 11.22
CA ALA A 32 4.92 -29.36 10.26
C ALA A 32 5.25 -28.83 8.86
N ASP A 33 5.06 -29.68 7.84
CA ASP A 33 5.19 -29.24 6.45
C ASP A 33 4.07 -28.24 6.11
N ILE A 34 4.46 -26.97 5.95
CA ILE A 34 3.55 -25.86 5.67
C ILE A 34 2.85 -26.05 4.30
N TYR A 35 3.48 -26.76 3.36
CA TYR A 35 2.87 -27.02 2.05
C TYR A 35 1.79 -28.10 2.06
N ALA A 36 1.70 -28.89 3.14
CA ALA A 36 0.64 -29.86 3.34
C ALA A 36 -0.66 -29.21 3.84
N THR A 37 -0.62 -27.95 4.25
CA THR A 37 -1.77 -27.20 4.78
C THR A 37 -2.33 -26.21 3.76
N THR A 38 -3.41 -25.50 4.10
CA THR A 38 -3.98 -24.42 3.29
C THR A 38 -3.28 -23.07 3.51
N GLU A 39 -2.32 -23.01 4.42
CA GLU A 39 -1.61 -21.78 4.78
C GLU A 39 -0.92 -21.09 3.58
N PRO A 40 -0.26 -21.81 2.65
CA PRO A 40 0.28 -21.18 1.45
C PRO A 40 -0.79 -20.52 0.58
N GLN A 41 -1.98 -21.13 0.47
CA GLN A 41 -3.09 -20.60 -0.33
C GLN A 41 -3.58 -19.27 0.26
N HIS A 42 -3.76 -19.19 1.58
CA HIS A 42 -4.14 -17.95 2.26
C HIS A 42 -3.07 -16.86 2.13
N ALA A 43 -1.80 -17.23 2.24
CA ALA A 43 -0.69 -16.29 2.05
C ALA A 43 -0.66 -15.70 0.63
N PHE A 44 -0.93 -16.52 -0.39
CA PHE A 44 -1.02 -16.03 -1.77
C PHE A 44 -2.26 -15.18 -2.00
N ASP A 45 -3.42 -15.58 -1.47
CA ASP A 45 -4.67 -14.82 -1.58
C ASP A 45 -4.53 -13.39 -1.02
N GLN A 46 -3.92 -13.26 0.17
CA GLN A 46 -3.63 -11.95 0.78
C GLN A 46 -2.71 -11.10 -0.10
N ARG A 47 -1.65 -11.70 -0.66
CA ARG A 47 -0.68 -11.00 -1.52
C ARG A 47 -1.32 -10.55 -2.83
N ILE A 48 -2.10 -11.41 -3.47
CA ILE A 48 -2.78 -11.11 -4.73
C ILE A 48 -3.78 -9.97 -4.53
N THR A 49 -4.60 -10.06 -3.47
CA THR A 49 -5.55 -9.01 -3.11
C THR A 49 -4.86 -7.67 -2.90
N PHE A 50 -3.73 -7.66 -2.18
CA PHE A 50 -2.93 -6.44 -1.99
C PHE A 50 -2.43 -5.86 -3.30
N CYS A 51 -1.81 -6.69 -4.16
CA CYS A 51 -1.29 -6.23 -5.45
C CYS A 51 -2.39 -5.67 -6.36
N LEU A 52 -3.56 -6.31 -6.42
CA LEU A 52 -4.70 -5.84 -7.20
C LEU A 52 -5.25 -4.52 -6.66
N THR A 53 -5.36 -4.40 -5.33
CA THR A 53 -5.81 -3.15 -4.69
C THR A 53 -4.84 -2.01 -4.96
N LEU A 54 -3.54 -2.28 -4.88
CA LEU A 54 -2.49 -1.31 -5.21
C LEU A 54 -2.56 -0.90 -6.67
N HIS A 55 -2.75 -1.86 -7.58
CA HIS A 55 -2.94 -1.57 -9.01
C HIS A 55 -4.12 -0.65 -9.26
N ASP A 56 -5.29 -0.96 -8.69
CA ASP A 56 -6.49 -0.14 -8.83
C ASP A 56 -6.28 1.28 -8.27
N ALA A 57 -5.61 1.40 -7.14
CA ALA A 57 -5.27 2.70 -6.55
C ALA A 57 -4.32 3.49 -7.47
N SER A 58 -3.28 2.84 -8.02
CA SER A 58 -2.34 3.47 -8.96
C SER A 58 -3.02 3.90 -10.26
N VAL A 59 -3.90 3.07 -10.82
CA VAL A 59 -4.66 3.42 -12.03
C VAL A 59 -5.61 4.61 -11.76
N LYS A 60 -6.26 4.65 -10.60
CA LYS A 60 -7.09 5.79 -10.19
C LYS A 60 -6.26 7.07 -10.00
N ALA A 61 -5.05 6.97 -9.44
CA ALA A 61 -4.17 8.12 -9.25
C ALA A 61 -3.55 8.63 -10.56
N MET A 62 -3.23 7.74 -11.51
CA MET A 62 -2.73 8.12 -12.84
C MET A 62 -3.83 8.69 -13.74
N ARG A 63 -5.10 8.37 -13.46
CA ARG A 63 -6.20 9.14 -14.02
C ARG A 63 -6.18 10.51 -13.34
N TYR A 64 -5.54 11.47 -13.99
CA TYR A 64 -5.90 12.88 -13.85
C TYR A 64 -7.43 12.96 -13.80
N PRO A 65 -8.07 13.83 -12.97
CA PRO A 65 -9.52 13.97 -12.96
C PRO A 65 -9.97 14.03 -14.41
N SER A 66 -10.59 12.93 -14.84
CA SER A 66 -10.78 12.71 -16.26
C SER A 66 -11.57 13.92 -16.77
N SER A 67 -11.20 14.37 -17.94
CA SER A 67 -11.65 15.55 -18.70
C SER A 67 -13.16 15.85 -18.72
N ASP A 68 -14.00 15.10 -18.01
CA ASP A 68 -15.42 15.35 -17.76
C ASP A 68 -15.70 16.39 -16.66
N LYS A 69 -14.75 16.69 -15.75
CA LYS A 69 -14.91 17.82 -14.81
C LYS A 69 -14.69 19.20 -15.47
N LEU A 70 -14.35 19.25 -16.75
CA LEU A 70 -14.41 20.51 -17.54
C LEU A 70 -15.83 20.77 -18.11
N GLY A 71 -16.76 19.82 -17.99
CA GLY A 71 -18.07 19.87 -18.65
C GLY A 71 -19.30 19.80 -17.75
N LYS A 72 -19.16 19.78 -16.42
CA LYS A 72 -20.31 19.81 -15.50
C LYS A 72 -20.09 20.85 -14.42
N THR A 73 -20.57 22.04 -14.76
CA THR A 73 -21.07 23.01 -13.80
C THR A 73 -22.07 22.34 -12.86
N ASP A 74 -22.02 22.80 -11.62
CA ASP A 74 -23.07 22.80 -10.62
C ASP A 74 -23.29 21.51 -9.80
N GLU A 75 -23.09 21.74 -8.49
CA GLU A 75 -23.80 21.12 -7.38
C GLU A 75 -23.41 19.67 -7.02
N GLU A 76 -22.40 19.54 -6.15
CA GLU A 76 -22.59 19.04 -4.78
C GLU A 76 -21.25 18.70 -4.10
N GLY A 77 -21.01 19.33 -2.94
CA GLY A 77 -20.60 18.58 -1.76
C GLY A 77 -19.12 18.22 -1.59
N GLY A 78 -18.32 19.23 -1.25
CA GLY A 78 -17.51 19.16 -0.04
C GLY A 78 -16.13 18.49 -0.14
N LYS A 79 -15.13 19.31 0.22
CA LYS A 79 -13.69 19.05 0.29
C LYS A 79 -13.05 19.19 -1.07
N ASP A 80 -12.13 20.15 -1.17
CA ASP A 80 -10.82 19.98 -1.83
C ASP A 80 -10.21 21.39 -2.03
N GLU A 81 -9.82 22.02 -0.92
CA GLU A 81 -8.97 23.22 -0.96
C GLU A 81 -7.55 22.88 -1.45
N GLU A 82 -7.15 21.61 -1.38
CA GLU A 82 -5.85 21.10 -1.85
C GLU A 82 -5.83 20.80 -3.38
N GLU A 83 -6.98 20.51 -4.01
CA GLU A 83 -7.04 20.28 -5.47
C GLU A 83 -6.79 21.57 -6.28
N GLY A 84 -7.17 22.73 -5.74
CA GLY A 84 -6.95 24.04 -6.37
C GLY A 84 -5.47 24.43 -6.45
N ASP A 85 -4.70 24.13 -5.40
CA ASP A 85 -3.27 24.44 -5.36
C ASP A 85 -2.49 23.59 -6.38
N VAL A 86 -2.82 22.31 -6.54
CA VAL A 86 -2.12 21.45 -7.52
C VAL A 86 -2.41 21.91 -8.95
N HIS A 87 -3.64 22.35 -9.25
CA HIS A 87 -4.00 22.87 -10.57
C HIS A 87 -3.26 24.19 -10.89
N ASN A 88 -3.20 25.12 -9.94
CA ASN A 88 -2.51 26.39 -10.13
C ASN A 88 -1.00 26.21 -10.31
N ASN A 89 -0.38 25.30 -9.54
CA ASN A 89 1.05 25.01 -9.66
C ASN A 89 1.40 24.35 -11.00
N LEU A 90 0.51 23.50 -11.54
CA LEU A 90 0.74 22.85 -12.84
C LEU A 90 0.53 23.81 -14.01
N ALA A 91 -0.46 24.71 -13.92
CA ALA A 91 -0.70 25.74 -14.94
C ALA A 91 0.49 26.71 -15.03
N ALA A 92 0.99 27.18 -13.88
CA ALA A 92 2.18 28.04 -13.83
C ALA A 92 3.42 27.34 -14.44
N LEU A 93 3.61 26.04 -14.16
CA LEU A 93 4.73 25.29 -14.74
C LEU A 93 4.61 25.08 -16.26
N MET A 94 3.39 25.06 -16.80
CA MET A 94 3.14 24.91 -18.24
C MET A 94 3.36 26.23 -18.98
N GLU A 95 2.97 27.35 -18.37
CA GLU A 95 3.21 28.72 -18.86
C GLU A 95 4.72 29.04 -18.87
N ASP A 96 5.44 28.71 -17.79
CA ASP A 96 6.90 28.85 -17.72
C ASP A 96 7.65 28.03 -18.78
N LEU A 97 7.04 26.93 -19.26
CA LEU A 97 7.61 26.07 -20.30
C LEU A 97 7.31 26.58 -21.72
N GLU A 98 6.18 27.27 -21.92
CA GLU A 98 5.83 27.92 -23.20
C GLU A 98 6.60 29.23 -23.42
N GLU A 99 6.80 30.05 -22.38
CA GLU A 99 7.63 31.28 -22.48
C GLU A 99 9.13 30.99 -22.66
N GLY A 100 9.59 29.77 -22.35
CA GLY A 100 11.01 29.40 -22.39
C GLY A 100 11.56 28.97 -23.76
N ASP A 101 10.70 28.73 -24.76
CA ASP A 101 11.08 28.15 -26.07
C ASP A 101 11.04 29.15 -27.24
N GLU A 102 10.70 30.44 -27.01
CA GLU A 102 10.51 31.43 -28.08
C GLU A 102 11.69 32.39 -28.34
N ASP A 103 12.78 32.36 -27.56
CA ASP A 103 13.90 33.31 -27.68
C ASP A 103 15.18 32.77 -28.38
N ASP A 104 15.24 31.51 -28.83
CA ASP A 104 16.48 30.88 -29.35
C ASP A 104 16.51 30.61 -30.88
N MET A 105 15.71 31.33 -31.69
CA MET A 105 15.73 31.19 -33.18
C MET A 105 15.63 32.52 -33.94
N LEU A 106 16.46 33.52 -33.59
CA LEU A 106 16.64 34.73 -34.42
C LEU A 106 18.12 35.01 -34.74
N ASP A 107 18.37 35.20 -36.03
CA ASP A 107 19.55 35.75 -36.72
C ASP A 107 20.81 34.87 -36.90
N ASP A 108 20.85 34.16 -38.04
CA ASP A 108 22.00 34.30 -38.96
C ASP A 108 21.53 34.14 -40.42
N TYR A 109 21.54 35.24 -41.18
CA TYR A 109 21.36 35.27 -42.64
C TYR A 109 22.47 36.09 -43.29
#